data_AF-A0A358QJK9-F1
#
_entry.id   AF-A0A358QJK9-F1
#
_cell.length_a   1.000
_cell.length_b   1.000
_cell.length_c   1.000
_cell.angle_alpha   90.00
_cell.angle_beta   90.00
_cell.angle_gamma   90.00
#
_symmetry.space_group_name_H-M   'P 1'
#
loop_
_entity.id
_entity.type
_entity.pdbx_description
1 polymer ?
#
loop_
_entity_poly.entity_id
_entity_poly.type
_entity_poly.pdbx_seq_one_letter_code
_entity_poly.pdbx_strand_id
1 'polypeptide(L)'
;MRLSHPLRVGLATLAVTAALGAASALPAMADSGSSPSPSPSASSAPTSSPSPSTSTSPTSSPSPVAKVGGCSGTQAAILACIKQRSATAVSNRETRLQQLTNDVNDSADITAGDKSTLLGQLQSDETSLDSLNTTIQNDTSVKQAWQDAQTIVTGYRVYLLETPKVHLVIAADTEATVWSDISSVMPALQTAINDSTASAADKEKAQTAFNDCTSQLAAAQSASSGVVSEVIDLLPSGYPGNQPTLVSARQSVVTARQDLGTCRTDINTIRTALGI
;
A
#
# COMPACT_ATOMS: atom_id res chain seq x y z
N MET A 1 -2.58 16.70 0.13
CA MET A 1 -3.49 16.44 -1.01
C MET A 1 -4.74 15.79 -0.46
N ARG A 2 -5.84 16.53 -0.38
CA ARG A 2 -7.11 16.04 0.19
C ARG A 2 -7.83 15.22 -0.87
N LEU A 3 -7.69 13.89 -0.83
CA LEU A 3 -8.59 12.96 -1.52
C LEU A 3 -9.98 13.17 -0.93
N SER A 4 -10.78 13.95 -1.64
CA SER A 4 -12.08 14.42 -1.19
C SER A 4 -13.14 13.51 -1.79
N HIS A 5 -13.86 12.85 -0.89
CA HIS A 5 -15.18 12.21 -1.04
C HIS A 5 -15.26 10.92 -1.88
N PRO A 6 -15.77 9.81 -1.30
CA PRO A 6 -16.25 8.70 -2.08
C PRO A 6 -17.53 9.15 -2.80
N LEU A 7 -17.50 9.12 -4.13
CA LEU A 7 -18.71 9.20 -4.95
C LEU A 7 -19.51 7.90 -4.72
N ARG A 8 -20.22 7.81 -3.60
CA ARG A 8 -21.34 6.88 -3.42
C ARG A 8 -22.47 7.35 -4.32
N VAL A 9 -22.38 7.01 -5.60
CA VAL A 9 -23.49 7.09 -6.53
C VAL A 9 -24.31 5.84 -6.29
N GLY A 10 -25.47 6.00 -5.65
CA GLY A 10 -26.43 4.92 -5.51
C GLY A 10 -26.85 4.42 -6.88
N LEU A 11 -26.29 3.29 -7.31
CA LEU A 11 -26.94 2.45 -8.31
C LEU A 11 -28.22 1.92 -7.66
N ALA A 12 -29.36 2.41 -8.13
CA ALA A 12 -30.64 1.78 -7.87
C ALA A 12 -30.57 0.34 -8.40
N THR A 13 -30.72 -0.61 -7.49
CA THR A 13 -30.79 -2.05 -7.73
C THR A 13 -31.83 -2.39 -8.80
N LEU A 14 -31.38 -2.75 -10.00
CA LEU A 14 -32.18 -3.53 -10.94
C LEU A 14 -31.95 -5.00 -10.62
N ALA A 15 -32.94 -5.63 -9.98
CA ALA A 15 -32.92 -7.06 -9.69
C ALA A 15 -33.17 -7.84 -10.99
N VAL A 16 -32.12 -8.47 -11.52
CA VAL A 16 -32.24 -9.53 -12.53
C VAL A 16 -31.91 -10.86 -11.85
N THR A 17 -32.96 -11.61 -11.54
CA THR A 17 -32.89 -12.93 -10.93
C THR A 17 -32.60 -13.96 -12.02
N ALA A 18 -31.39 -14.52 -12.05
CA ALA A 18 -31.08 -15.70 -12.85
C ALA A 18 -30.33 -16.72 -11.98
N ALA A 19 -31.07 -17.75 -11.55
CA ALA A 19 -30.54 -18.92 -10.87
C ALA A 19 -29.98 -19.91 -11.89
N LEU A 20 -28.77 -20.40 -11.69
CA LEU A 20 -28.36 -21.73 -12.14
C LEU A 20 -27.12 -22.19 -11.36
N GLY A 21 -27.25 -23.31 -10.65
CA GLY A 21 -26.17 -23.92 -9.90
C GLY A 21 -25.44 -25.01 -10.68
N ALA A 22 -24.25 -25.38 -10.20
CA ALA A 22 -23.79 -26.76 -10.07
C ALA A 22 -22.44 -26.80 -9.35
N ALA A 23 -22.31 -27.78 -8.45
CA ALA A 23 -21.14 -28.11 -7.65
C ALA A 23 -20.00 -28.72 -8.49
N SER A 24 -18.76 -28.74 -7.94
CA SER A 24 -18.06 -29.98 -7.55
C SER A 24 -16.57 -29.78 -7.20
N ALA A 25 -16.20 -30.42 -6.08
CA ALA A 25 -14.97 -31.18 -5.80
C ALA A 25 -13.58 -30.50 -5.72
N LEU A 26 -13.06 -30.47 -4.49
CA LEU A 26 -11.63 -30.51 -4.16
C LEU A 26 -10.99 -31.82 -4.65
N PRO A 27 -9.65 -31.84 -4.77
CA PRO A 27 -8.96 -32.86 -3.98
C PRO A 27 -7.68 -32.38 -3.27
N ALA A 28 -7.43 -33.04 -2.15
CA ALA A 28 -6.27 -32.93 -1.26
C ALA A 28 -5.11 -33.84 -1.70
N MET A 29 -3.88 -33.35 -1.68
CA MET A 29 -2.61 -34.11 -1.78
C MET A 29 -1.53 -33.21 -1.16
N ALA A 30 -0.46 -33.62 -0.51
CA ALA A 30 -0.03 -34.84 0.15
C ALA A 30 1.18 -34.41 1.00
N ASP A 31 1.20 -34.85 2.24
CA ASP A 31 2.27 -34.73 3.22
C ASP A 31 3.42 -35.69 2.87
N SER A 32 4.68 -35.28 3.06
CA SER A 32 5.87 -36.16 3.19
C SER A 32 7.15 -35.34 3.41
N GLY A 33 7.80 -35.50 4.57
CA GLY A 33 9.15 -34.95 4.79
C GLY A 33 9.69 -35.16 6.20
N SER A 34 10.06 -36.41 6.51
CA SER A 34 10.59 -36.91 7.78
C SER A 34 12.00 -36.39 8.19
N SER A 35 12.16 -36.08 9.49
CA SER A 35 13.24 -36.49 10.44
C SER A 35 14.74 -36.15 10.19
N PRO A 36 15.67 -36.29 11.17
CA PRO A 36 15.64 -36.06 12.63
C PRO A 36 16.86 -35.23 13.18
N SER A 37 16.81 -34.84 14.46
CA SER A 37 17.97 -34.48 15.34
C SER A 37 18.71 -35.77 15.82
N PRO A 38 19.84 -35.80 16.61
CA PRO A 38 20.48 -34.76 17.45
C PRO A 38 22.05 -34.79 17.54
N SER A 39 22.59 -33.96 18.46
CA SER A 39 23.70 -34.21 19.41
C SER A 39 25.05 -33.45 19.28
N PRO A 40 25.76 -33.25 20.42
CA PRO A 40 26.56 -32.06 20.72
C PRO A 40 28.08 -32.33 20.75
N SER A 41 28.89 -31.26 20.84
CA SER A 41 30.27 -31.36 21.35
C SER A 41 30.75 -30.05 21.96
N ALA A 42 31.51 -30.23 23.04
CA ALA A 42 31.89 -29.24 24.03
C ALA A 42 33.28 -28.64 23.81
N SER A 43 33.54 -27.57 24.59
CA SER A 43 34.81 -27.27 25.26
C SER A 43 35.98 -26.66 24.45
N SER A 44 36.37 -25.42 24.77
CA SER A 44 37.59 -25.12 25.56
C SER A 44 37.92 -23.62 25.56
N ALA A 45 38.27 -23.07 26.74
CA ALA A 45 38.88 -21.76 26.95
C ALA A 45 40.37 -21.76 26.51
N PRO A 46 41.04 -20.59 26.40
CA PRO A 46 41.78 -20.10 27.57
C PRO A 46 41.86 -18.56 27.75
N THR A 47 42.28 -18.25 28.96
CA THR A 47 42.63 -16.98 29.63
C THR A 47 43.76 -16.16 28.99
N SER A 48 43.68 -14.82 29.09
CA SER A 48 44.84 -13.92 29.30
C SER A 48 44.37 -12.55 29.83
N SER A 49 44.92 -12.15 30.98
CA SER A 49 44.72 -10.87 31.69
C SER A 49 46.01 -10.01 31.57
N PRO A 50 46.18 -8.82 32.20
CA PRO A 50 46.38 -7.55 31.49
C PRO A 50 47.76 -6.89 31.76
N SER A 51 48.05 -5.75 31.13
CA SER A 51 48.98 -4.76 31.71
C SER A 51 48.69 -3.31 31.26
N PRO A 52 48.88 -2.32 32.15
CA PRO A 52 48.55 -0.92 31.94
C PRO A 52 49.77 -0.08 31.52
N SER A 53 49.54 0.97 30.74
CA SER A 53 50.49 2.06 30.54
C SER A 53 49.78 3.40 30.66
N THR A 54 50.32 4.21 31.57
CA THR A 54 49.93 5.55 32.00
C THR A 54 50.36 6.66 31.04
N SER A 55 49.71 7.83 31.20
CA SER A 55 50.19 9.18 30.83
C SER A 55 50.00 9.57 29.36
N THR A 56 49.38 10.69 28.97
CA THR A 56 49.36 12.05 29.53
C THR A 56 48.11 12.81 29.04
N SER A 57 47.58 13.70 29.88
CA SER A 57 46.59 14.72 29.47
C SER A 57 47.23 15.78 28.58
N PRO A 58 46.47 16.31 27.61
CA PRO A 58 46.49 17.76 27.41
C PRO A 58 45.12 18.38 27.61
N THR A 59 45.18 19.46 28.37
CA THR A 59 44.28 20.56 28.61
C THR A 59 43.28 20.82 27.48
N SER A 60 42.01 20.84 27.88
CA SER A 60 40.80 21.17 27.15
C SER A 60 40.82 22.57 26.51
N SER A 61 40.72 22.60 25.19
CA SER A 61 40.08 23.69 24.44
C SER A 61 38.74 23.15 23.95
N PRO A 62 37.58 23.79 24.22
CA PRO A 62 36.30 23.31 23.70
C PRO A 62 36.27 23.56 22.20
N SER A 63 36.71 22.58 21.42
CA SER A 63 36.45 22.53 19.98
C SER A 63 34.95 22.72 19.74
N PRO A 64 34.55 23.52 18.73
CA PRO A 64 33.15 23.72 18.41
C PRO A 64 32.52 22.35 18.14
N VAL A 65 31.51 22.00 18.94
CA VAL A 65 30.98 20.63 18.91
C VAL A 65 30.35 20.35 17.56
N ALA A 66 30.76 19.23 16.96
CA ALA A 66 30.31 18.78 15.66
C ALA A 66 28.77 18.69 15.60
N LYS A 67 28.19 19.27 14.56
CA LYS A 67 26.76 19.18 14.26
C LYS A 67 26.46 17.79 13.69
N VAL A 68 25.62 17.01 14.37
CA VAL A 68 25.17 15.68 13.89
C VAL A 68 23.66 15.74 13.69
N GLY A 69 23.18 15.51 12.48
CA GLY A 69 21.73 15.44 12.22
C GLY A 69 20.93 16.71 12.49
N GLY A 70 21.58 17.86 12.54
CA GLY A 70 20.95 19.12 12.94
C GLY A 70 20.97 19.40 14.45
N CYS A 71 21.50 18.48 15.26
CA CYS A 71 21.75 18.66 16.69
C CYS A 71 23.14 19.26 16.93
N SER A 72 23.28 20.11 17.94
CA SER A 72 24.54 20.78 18.33
C SER A 72 24.61 20.94 19.86
N GLY A 73 25.79 21.29 20.38
CA GLY A 73 26.03 21.41 21.82
C GLY A 73 26.84 20.23 22.35
N THR A 74 26.84 19.99 23.67
CA THR A 74 27.61 18.89 24.28
C THR A 74 27.16 17.51 23.78
N GLN A 75 27.99 16.47 23.97
CA GLN A 75 27.62 15.08 23.64
C GLN A 75 26.27 14.67 24.25
N ALA A 76 26.02 15.03 25.52
CA ALA A 76 24.75 14.77 26.19
C ALA A 76 23.57 15.53 25.52
N ALA A 77 23.79 16.80 25.15
CA ALA A 77 22.79 17.59 24.45
C ALA A 77 22.47 17.04 23.04
N ILE A 78 23.49 16.58 22.31
CA ILE A 78 23.33 15.95 21.00
C ILE A 78 22.55 14.64 21.13
N LEU A 79 22.90 13.79 22.09
CA LEU A 79 22.20 12.52 22.33
C LEU A 79 20.72 12.77 22.67
N ALA A 80 20.42 13.69 23.59
CA ALA A 80 19.05 14.06 23.94
C ALA A 80 18.28 14.61 22.73
N CYS A 81 18.91 15.44 21.90
CA CYS A 81 18.31 15.97 20.69
C CYS A 81 17.99 14.86 19.66
N ILE A 82 18.89 13.91 19.44
CA ILE A 82 18.64 12.76 18.54
C ILE A 82 17.46 11.96 19.05
N LYS A 83 17.44 11.59 20.34
CA LYS A 83 16.35 10.83 20.97
C LYS A 83 15.00 11.53 20.81
N GLN A 84 14.94 12.83 21.05
CA GLN A 84 13.71 13.62 20.90
C GLN A 84 13.22 13.66 19.45
N ARG A 85 14.14 13.84 18.49
CA ARG A 85 13.81 13.87 17.06
C ARG A 85 13.34 12.50 16.58
N SER A 86 13.96 11.42 17.05
CA SER A 86 13.56 10.04 16.76
C SER A 86 12.16 9.74 17.28
N ALA A 87 11.86 10.07 18.54
CA ALA A 87 10.52 9.90 19.11
C ALA A 87 9.45 10.66 18.31
N THR A 88 9.74 11.90 17.91
CA THR A 88 8.84 12.70 17.06
C THR A 88 8.67 12.06 15.67
N ALA A 89 9.74 11.57 15.07
CA ALA A 89 9.71 10.94 13.75
C ALA A 89 8.95 9.61 13.74
N VAL A 90 9.01 8.85 14.83
CA VAL A 90 8.26 7.61 15.05
C VAL A 90 6.78 7.92 15.26
N SER A 91 6.44 8.82 16.19
CA SER A 91 5.05 9.22 16.46
C SER A 91 4.31 9.73 15.21
N ASN A 92 4.99 10.54 14.37
CA ASN A 92 4.42 10.99 13.10
C ASN A 92 4.13 9.82 12.13
N ARG A 93 4.99 8.80 12.11
CA ARG A 93 4.82 7.62 11.26
C ARG A 93 3.73 6.70 11.77
N GLU A 94 3.67 6.45 13.07
CA GLU A 94 2.58 5.68 13.70
C GLU A 94 1.23 6.35 13.43
N THR A 95 1.15 7.67 13.56
CA THR A 95 -0.06 8.43 13.19
C THR A 95 -0.44 8.20 11.73
N ARG A 96 0.56 8.14 10.82
CA ARG A 96 0.30 7.86 9.41
C ARG A 96 -0.14 6.41 9.18
N LEU A 97 0.47 5.44 9.86
CA LEU A 97 0.09 4.02 9.75
C LEU A 97 -1.33 3.79 10.26
N GLN A 98 -1.72 4.41 11.38
CA GLN A 98 -3.10 4.38 11.89
C GLN A 98 -4.10 4.98 10.89
N GLN A 99 -3.74 6.07 10.20
CA GLN A 99 -4.56 6.61 9.11
C GLN A 99 -4.71 5.60 7.97
N LEU A 100 -3.63 4.94 7.56
CA LEU A 100 -3.69 3.91 6.52
C LEU A 100 -4.52 2.70 6.95
N THR A 101 -4.44 2.29 8.21
CA THR A 101 -5.29 1.26 8.80
C THR A 101 -6.76 1.65 8.72
N ASN A 102 -7.10 2.90 8.99
CA ASN A 102 -8.47 3.41 8.83
C ASN A 102 -8.88 3.43 7.35
N ASP A 103 -8.03 3.92 6.44
CA ASP A 103 -8.29 3.92 5.00
C ASP A 103 -8.62 2.49 4.49
N VAL A 104 -7.88 1.47 4.95
CA VAL A 104 -8.11 0.06 4.62
C VAL A 104 -9.40 -0.49 5.26
N ASN A 105 -9.71 -0.08 6.49
CA ASN A 105 -10.91 -0.54 7.18
C ASN A 105 -12.19 0.04 6.58
N ASP A 106 -12.15 1.31 6.20
CA ASP A 106 -13.28 2.06 5.64
C ASP A 106 -13.51 1.78 4.15
N SER A 107 -12.51 1.20 3.47
CA SER A 107 -12.68 0.75 2.09
C SER A 107 -13.70 -0.39 2.00
N ALA A 108 -14.77 -0.14 1.25
CA ALA A 108 -15.84 -1.12 1.02
C ALA A 108 -15.48 -2.13 -0.09
N ASP A 109 -14.60 -1.73 -1.01
CA ASP A 109 -14.35 -2.44 -2.25
C ASP A 109 -13.05 -3.27 -2.20
N ILE A 110 -12.25 -3.11 -1.14
CA ILE A 110 -11.01 -3.89 -0.96
C ILE A 110 -11.33 -5.38 -0.74
N THR A 111 -10.57 -6.27 -1.37
CA THR A 111 -10.77 -7.70 -1.15
C THR A 111 -10.41 -8.09 0.29
N ALA A 112 -11.03 -9.16 0.80
CA ALA A 112 -10.73 -9.66 2.15
C ALA A 112 -9.26 -10.10 2.29
N GLY A 113 -8.68 -10.66 1.22
CA GLY A 113 -7.28 -11.07 1.19
C GLY A 113 -6.33 -9.88 1.28
N ASP A 114 -6.52 -8.88 0.42
CA ASP A 114 -5.68 -7.69 0.37
C ASP A 114 -5.80 -6.87 1.66
N LYS A 115 -7.02 -6.75 2.20
CA LYS A 115 -7.28 -6.15 3.51
C LYS A 115 -6.48 -6.84 4.61
N SER A 116 -6.53 -8.17 4.69
CA SER A 116 -5.78 -8.92 5.70
C SER A 116 -4.27 -8.70 5.56
N THR A 117 -3.76 -8.72 4.33
CA THR A 117 -2.33 -8.51 4.04
C THR A 117 -1.87 -7.12 4.45
N LEU A 118 -2.57 -6.06 4.02
CA LEU A 118 -2.21 -4.68 4.35
C LEU A 118 -2.29 -4.43 5.86
N LEU A 119 -3.36 -4.87 6.54
CA LEU A 119 -3.48 -4.68 7.99
C LEU A 119 -2.37 -5.40 8.76
N GLY A 120 -2.00 -6.61 8.34
CA GLY A 120 -0.88 -7.34 8.93
C GLY A 120 0.46 -6.60 8.77
N GLN A 121 0.73 -6.06 7.58
CA GLN A 121 1.95 -5.28 7.30
C GLN A 121 1.98 -3.98 8.12
N LEU A 122 0.89 -3.21 8.14
CA LEU A 122 0.80 -1.96 8.87
C LEU A 122 0.99 -2.17 10.39
N GLN A 123 0.37 -3.20 10.97
CA GLN A 123 0.54 -3.53 12.39
C GLN A 123 1.98 -3.97 12.72
N SER A 124 2.62 -4.71 11.81
CA SER A 124 4.02 -5.11 11.95
C SER A 124 4.95 -3.91 11.95
N ASP A 125 4.73 -2.96 11.05
CA ASP A 125 5.51 -1.72 10.97
C ASP A 125 5.34 -0.85 12.20
N GLU A 126 4.12 -0.70 12.72
CA GLU A 126 3.87 0.03 13.98
C GLU A 126 4.63 -0.59 15.15
N THR A 127 4.52 -1.89 15.34
CA THR A 127 5.18 -2.63 16.44
C THR A 127 6.71 -2.52 16.35
N SER A 128 7.24 -2.59 15.13
CA SER A 128 8.68 -2.55 14.88
C SER A 128 9.24 -1.13 15.04
N LEU A 129 8.48 -0.10 14.66
CA LEU A 129 8.84 1.30 14.88
C LEU A 129 8.89 1.65 16.38
N ASP A 130 7.91 1.20 17.17
CA ASP A 130 7.92 1.40 18.62
C ASP A 130 9.11 0.70 19.29
N SER A 131 9.39 -0.54 18.87
CA SER A 131 10.57 -1.29 19.32
C SER A 131 11.87 -0.56 18.99
N LEU A 132 12.00 -0.02 17.77
CA LEU A 132 13.17 0.78 17.37
C LEU A 132 13.29 2.05 18.20
N ASN A 133 12.17 2.74 18.48
CA ASN A 133 12.19 3.93 19.32
C ASN A 133 12.70 3.60 20.72
N THR A 134 12.22 2.50 21.31
CA THR A 134 12.69 2.01 22.61
C THR A 134 14.21 1.77 22.61
N THR A 135 14.74 1.13 21.56
CA THR A 135 16.20 0.97 21.39
C THR A 135 16.91 2.31 21.38
N ILE A 136 16.45 3.26 20.56
CA ILE A 136 17.04 4.61 20.47
C ILE A 136 16.99 5.34 21.81
N GLN A 137 15.90 5.22 22.56
CA GLN A 137 15.78 5.85 23.88
C GLN A 137 16.76 5.25 24.90
N ASN A 138 17.18 4.00 24.71
CA ASN A 138 18.14 3.33 25.57
C ASN A 138 19.60 3.55 25.16
N ASP A 139 19.87 4.12 23.99
CA ASP A 139 21.23 4.38 23.54
C ASP A 139 22.00 5.32 24.46
N THR A 140 23.26 4.97 24.75
CA THR A 140 24.14 5.75 25.63
C THR A 140 25.17 6.58 24.87
N SER A 141 25.27 6.39 23.55
CA SER A 141 26.22 7.12 22.71
C SER A 141 25.55 7.80 21.52
N VAL A 142 26.08 8.96 21.12
CA VAL A 142 25.63 9.71 19.93
C VAL A 142 25.72 8.85 18.67
N LYS A 143 26.75 8.00 18.55
CA LYS A 143 26.95 7.17 17.36
C LYS A 143 25.85 6.12 17.20
N GLN A 144 25.51 5.39 18.26
CA GLN A 144 24.45 4.37 18.23
C GLN A 144 23.10 5.02 17.95
N ALA A 145 22.74 6.06 18.72
CA ALA A 145 21.47 6.78 18.54
C ALA A 145 21.31 7.33 17.13
N TRP A 146 22.40 7.82 16.52
CA TRP A 146 22.37 8.32 15.14
C TRP A 146 22.22 7.20 14.09
N GLN A 147 22.81 6.04 14.32
CA GLN A 147 22.67 4.88 13.43
C GLN A 147 21.25 4.33 13.47
N ASP A 148 20.71 4.12 14.67
CA ASP A 148 19.36 3.58 14.84
C ASP A 148 18.28 4.59 14.39
N ALA A 149 18.50 5.89 14.62
CA ALA A 149 17.61 6.93 14.10
C ALA A 149 17.50 6.95 12.57
N GLN A 150 18.54 6.54 11.84
CA GLN A 150 18.45 6.45 10.37
C GLN A 150 17.51 5.33 9.92
N THR A 151 17.45 4.24 10.68
CA THR A 151 16.59 3.08 10.41
C THR A 151 15.11 3.44 10.43
N ILE A 152 14.69 4.46 11.20
CA ILE A 152 13.30 4.99 11.19
C ILE A 152 12.86 5.34 9.75
N VAL A 153 13.78 5.85 8.94
CA VAL A 153 13.50 6.25 7.56
C VAL A 153 13.78 5.12 6.60
N THR A 154 14.96 4.49 6.70
CA THR A 154 15.44 3.51 5.71
C THR A 154 14.78 2.15 5.83
N GLY A 155 14.47 1.72 7.06
CA GLY A 155 13.89 0.41 7.36
C GLY A 155 12.38 0.33 7.16
N TYR A 156 11.65 1.44 7.26
CA TYR A 156 10.17 1.45 7.23
C TYR A 156 9.57 2.19 6.04
N ARG A 157 10.21 3.24 5.53
CA ARG A 157 9.76 3.99 4.33
C ARG A 157 8.28 4.38 4.29
N VAL A 158 7.60 4.55 5.44
CA VAL A 158 6.14 4.75 5.58
C VAL A 158 5.54 5.74 4.58
N TYR A 159 6.20 6.88 4.33
CA TYR A 159 5.69 7.90 3.41
C TYR A 159 5.97 7.62 1.93
N LEU A 160 7.05 6.92 1.62
CA LEU A 160 7.53 6.70 0.25
C LEU A 160 7.08 5.36 -0.34
N LEU A 161 6.73 4.40 0.52
CA LEU A 161 6.34 3.04 0.13
C LEU A 161 4.97 2.66 0.69
N GLU A 162 4.82 2.57 2.02
CA GLU A 162 3.58 2.07 2.63
C GLU A 162 2.36 2.91 2.25
N THR A 163 2.51 4.24 2.29
CA THR A 163 1.46 5.17 1.88
C THR A 163 1.01 4.95 0.42
N PRO A 164 1.87 5.05 -0.61
CA PRO A 164 1.41 4.80 -1.97
C PRO A 164 0.93 3.36 -2.18
N LYS A 165 1.55 2.35 -1.56
CA LYS A 165 1.14 0.95 -1.66
C LYS A 165 -0.32 0.75 -1.25
N VAL A 166 -0.69 1.17 -0.03
CA VAL A 166 -2.06 1.04 0.48
C VAL A 166 -3.06 1.74 -0.44
N HIS A 167 -2.77 2.97 -0.84
CA HIS A 167 -3.66 3.76 -1.69
C HIS A 167 -3.83 3.16 -3.10
N LEU A 168 -2.78 2.52 -3.64
CA LEU A 168 -2.83 1.85 -4.95
C LEU A 168 -3.63 0.55 -4.90
N VAL A 169 -3.47 -0.26 -3.84
CA VAL A 169 -4.27 -1.48 -3.67
C VAL A 169 -5.75 -1.15 -3.53
N ILE A 170 -6.11 -0.20 -2.65
CA ILE A 170 -7.50 0.26 -2.50
C ILE A 170 -8.07 0.74 -3.84
N ALA A 171 -7.30 1.51 -4.60
CA ALA A 171 -7.76 2.05 -5.86
C ALA A 171 -7.97 0.95 -6.92
N ALA A 172 -7.05 -0.01 -7.04
CA ALA A 172 -7.18 -1.12 -7.99
C ALA A 172 -8.39 -2.00 -7.68
N ASP A 173 -8.64 -2.32 -6.41
CA ASP A 173 -9.81 -3.09 -5.99
C ASP A 173 -11.13 -2.34 -6.21
N THR A 174 -11.13 -1.02 -5.94
CA THR A 174 -12.27 -0.15 -6.23
C THR A 174 -12.58 -0.15 -7.74
N GLU A 175 -11.54 -0.05 -8.58
CA GLU A 175 -11.68 -0.07 -10.03
C GLU A 175 -12.18 -1.42 -10.55
N ALA A 176 -11.73 -2.53 -9.96
CA ALA A 176 -12.25 -3.86 -10.28
C ALA A 176 -13.74 -4.00 -9.93
N THR A 177 -14.17 -3.46 -8.78
CA THR A 177 -15.59 -3.44 -8.37
C THR A 177 -16.43 -2.62 -9.34
N VAL A 178 -16.01 -1.39 -9.64
CA VAL A 178 -16.71 -0.51 -10.60
C VAL A 178 -16.78 -1.15 -11.99
N TRP A 179 -15.69 -1.78 -12.45
CA TRP A 179 -15.66 -2.50 -13.72
C TRP A 179 -16.70 -3.64 -13.74
N SER A 180 -16.80 -4.41 -12.65
CA SER A 180 -17.76 -5.50 -12.51
C SER A 180 -19.20 -4.98 -12.53
N ASP A 181 -19.48 -3.93 -11.77
CA ASP A 181 -20.81 -3.30 -11.70
C ASP A 181 -21.27 -2.81 -13.07
N ILE A 182 -20.40 -2.08 -13.79
CA ILE A 182 -20.73 -1.59 -15.12
C ILE A 182 -20.90 -2.76 -16.09
N SER A 183 -19.98 -3.72 -16.09
CA SER A 183 -20.04 -4.89 -16.98
C SER A 183 -21.33 -5.69 -16.79
N SER A 184 -21.85 -5.76 -15.56
CA SER A 184 -23.10 -6.46 -15.25
C SER A 184 -24.34 -5.83 -15.91
N VAL A 185 -24.34 -4.51 -16.15
CA VAL A 185 -25.48 -3.80 -16.75
C VAL A 185 -25.39 -3.68 -18.28
N MET A 186 -24.22 -3.93 -18.88
CA MET A 186 -24.02 -3.82 -20.32
C MET A 186 -25.01 -4.66 -21.15
N PRO A 187 -25.29 -5.94 -20.84
CA PRO A 187 -26.28 -6.72 -21.60
C PRO A 187 -27.68 -6.07 -21.61
N ALA A 188 -28.12 -5.53 -20.48
CA ALA A 188 -29.42 -4.87 -20.37
C ALA A 188 -29.48 -3.57 -21.18
N LEU A 189 -28.37 -2.81 -21.24
CA LEU A 189 -28.28 -1.62 -22.09
C LEU A 189 -28.36 -1.99 -23.57
N GLN A 190 -27.70 -3.07 -24.00
CA GLN A 190 -27.81 -3.53 -25.39
C GLN A 190 -29.25 -3.96 -25.74
N THR A 191 -29.94 -4.65 -24.83
CA THR A 191 -31.37 -4.97 -25.00
C THR A 191 -32.21 -3.69 -25.11
N ALA A 192 -31.99 -2.70 -24.24
CA ALA A 192 -32.72 -1.44 -24.30
C ALA A 192 -32.50 -0.69 -25.62
N ILE A 193 -31.28 -0.71 -26.16
CA ILE A 193 -30.98 -0.14 -27.48
C ILE A 193 -31.77 -0.86 -28.57
N ASN A 194 -31.77 -2.19 -28.55
CA ASN A 194 -32.47 -3.00 -29.56
C ASN A 194 -33.98 -2.76 -29.53
N ASP A 195 -34.58 -2.75 -28.34
CA ASP A 195 -36.02 -2.67 -28.11
C ASP A 195 -36.57 -1.23 -28.18
N SER A 196 -35.70 -0.22 -28.13
CA SER A 196 -36.13 1.19 -28.14
C SER A 196 -36.87 1.57 -29.42
N THR A 197 -37.93 2.38 -29.23
CA THR A 197 -38.70 3.04 -30.29
C THR A 197 -38.16 4.42 -30.66
N ALA A 198 -36.99 4.81 -30.16
CA ALA A 198 -36.33 6.06 -30.52
C ALA A 198 -36.02 6.13 -32.03
N SER A 199 -35.69 7.33 -32.50
CA SER A 199 -35.36 7.52 -33.92
C SER A 199 -34.14 6.67 -34.33
N ALA A 200 -34.02 6.33 -35.61
CA ALA A 200 -32.88 5.58 -36.11
C ALA A 200 -31.54 6.25 -35.78
N ALA A 201 -31.49 7.59 -35.85
CA ALA A 201 -30.32 8.38 -35.50
C ALA A 201 -29.98 8.29 -34.00
N ASP A 202 -30.98 8.29 -33.13
CA ASP A 202 -30.75 8.15 -31.69
C ASP A 202 -30.29 6.74 -31.31
N LYS A 203 -30.86 5.71 -31.96
CA LYS A 203 -30.41 4.32 -31.79
C LYS A 203 -28.97 4.15 -32.26
N GLU A 204 -28.58 4.76 -33.38
CA GLU A 204 -27.19 4.76 -33.86
C GLU A 204 -26.26 5.44 -32.84
N LYS A 205 -26.62 6.62 -32.33
CA LYS A 205 -25.85 7.33 -31.30
C LYS A 205 -25.69 6.48 -30.03
N ALA A 206 -26.76 5.83 -29.58
CA ALA A 206 -26.72 4.93 -28.42
C ALA A 206 -25.82 3.73 -28.67
N GLN A 207 -25.88 3.12 -29.87
CA GLN A 207 -25.02 2.00 -30.22
C GLN A 207 -23.54 2.39 -30.31
N THR A 208 -23.22 3.57 -30.84
CA THR A 208 -21.84 4.09 -30.84
C THR A 208 -21.31 4.24 -29.42
N ALA A 209 -22.08 4.87 -28.52
CA ALA A 209 -21.70 5.03 -27.12
C ALA A 209 -21.55 3.67 -26.40
N PHE A 210 -22.42 2.70 -26.69
CA PHE A 210 -22.30 1.35 -26.16
C PHE A 210 -21.00 0.65 -26.56
N ASN A 211 -20.62 0.76 -27.84
CA ASN A 211 -19.39 0.18 -28.36
C ASN A 211 -18.15 0.87 -27.77
N ASP A 212 -18.19 2.18 -27.56
CA ASP A 212 -17.11 2.92 -26.90
C ASP A 212 -16.95 2.46 -25.44
N CYS A 213 -18.04 2.47 -24.65
CA CYS A 213 -17.98 1.99 -23.27
C CYS A 213 -17.44 0.55 -23.17
N THR A 214 -17.85 -0.35 -24.07
CA THR A 214 -17.31 -1.72 -24.12
C THR A 214 -15.78 -1.72 -24.32
N SER A 215 -15.28 -0.86 -25.20
CA SER A 215 -13.85 -0.70 -25.45
C SER A 215 -13.13 -0.11 -24.23
N GLN A 216 -13.73 0.89 -23.58
CA GLN A 216 -13.19 1.49 -22.36
C GLN A 216 -13.17 0.51 -21.18
N LEU A 217 -14.16 -0.36 -21.03
CA LEU A 217 -14.15 -1.41 -20.01
C LEU A 217 -13.00 -2.39 -20.23
N ALA A 218 -12.73 -2.78 -21.47
CA ALA A 218 -11.59 -3.65 -21.78
C ALA A 218 -10.25 -2.95 -21.51
N ALA A 219 -10.13 -1.67 -21.88
CA ALA A 219 -8.94 -0.85 -21.60
C ALA A 219 -8.70 -0.69 -20.09
N ALA A 220 -9.75 -0.36 -19.34
CA ALA A 220 -9.69 -0.22 -17.88
C ALA A 220 -9.23 -1.51 -17.21
N GLN A 221 -9.82 -2.64 -17.59
CA GLN A 221 -9.44 -3.95 -17.05
C GLN A 221 -7.97 -4.26 -17.34
N SER A 222 -7.52 -4.02 -18.57
CA SER A 222 -6.12 -4.24 -18.94
C SER A 222 -5.15 -3.31 -18.20
N ALA A 223 -5.57 -2.09 -17.89
CA ALA A 223 -4.73 -1.11 -17.21
C ALA A 223 -4.55 -1.44 -15.73
N SER A 224 -5.62 -1.86 -15.03
CA SER A 224 -5.56 -2.16 -13.59
C SER A 224 -5.21 -3.61 -13.27
N SER A 225 -5.31 -4.54 -14.23
CA SER A 225 -4.97 -5.95 -14.02
C SER A 225 -3.51 -6.09 -13.56
N GLY A 226 -3.31 -6.76 -12.42
CA GLY A 226 -1.98 -7.04 -11.87
C GLY A 226 -1.40 -5.96 -10.96
N VAL A 227 -2.01 -4.77 -10.86
CA VAL A 227 -1.50 -3.69 -10.00
C VAL A 227 -1.34 -4.16 -8.55
N VAL A 228 -2.36 -4.82 -7.99
CA VAL A 228 -2.32 -5.32 -6.60
C VAL A 228 -1.13 -6.27 -6.40
N SER A 229 -0.99 -7.28 -7.27
CA SER A 229 0.10 -8.26 -7.18
C SER A 229 1.49 -7.63 -7.35
N GLU A 230 1.62 -6.53 -8.09
CA GLU A 230 2.90 -5.83 -8.26
C GLU A 230 3.30 -5.01 -7.04
N VAL A 231 2.32 -4.47 -6.29
CA VAL A 231 2.59 -3.49 -5.24
C VAL A 231 2.48 -4.02 -3.81
N ILE A 232 1.58 -4.99 -3.56
CA ILE A 232 1.21 -5.38 -2.20
C ILE A 232 2.35 -6.04 -1.42
N ASP A 233 3.28 -6.69 -2.14
CA ASP A 233 4.43 -7.37 -1.56
C ASP A 233 5.72 -6.53 -1.58
N LEU A 234 5.65 -5.26 -2.00
CA LEU A 234 6.83 -4.39 -2.01
C LEU A 234 7.30 -4.09 -0.58
N LEU A 235 8.61 -4.28 -0.35
CA LEU A 235 9.26 -4.12 0.95
C LEU A 235 10.15 -2.87 1.02
N PRO A 236 10.31 -2.23 2.20
CA PRO A 236 11.18 -1.05 2.37
C PRO A 236 12.63 -1.26 1.90
N SER A 237 13.15 -2.48 2.05
CA SER A 237 14.51 -2.87 1.63
C SER A 237 14.76 -2.77 0.12
N GLY A 238 13.70 -2.83 -0.69
CA GLY A 238 13.78 -2.65 -2.14
C GLY A 238 13.89 -1.20 -2.59
N TYR A 239 13.79 -0.22 -1.69
CA TYR A 239 13.87 1.20 -2.06
C TYR A 239 15.33 1.67 -2.24
N PRO A 240 15.68 2.42 -3.32
CA PRO A 240 14.78 3.09 -4.27
C PRO A 240 14.36 2.28 -5.50
N GLY A 241 14.79 1.03 -5.65
CA GLY A 241 14.44 0.16 -6.79
C GLY A 241 12.92 -0.06 -6.98
N ASN A 242 12.12 0.02 -5.91
CA ASN A 242 10.65 -0.09 -5.98
C ASN A 242 9.96 1.17 -6.57
N GLN A 243 10.65 2.30 -6.65
CA GLN A 243 10.03 3.58 -7.01
C GLN A 243 9.44 3.58 -8.44
N PRO A 244 10.09 3.03 -9.46
CA PRO A 244 9.50 2.87 -10.79
C PRO A 244 8.21 2.03 -10.79
N THR A 245 8.15 0.95 -10.01
CA THR A 245 6.95 0.10 -9.89
C THR A 245 5.77 0.89 -9.33
N LEU A 246 5.97 1.65 -8.25
CA LEU A 246 4.91 2.49 -7.66
C LEU A 246 4.41 3.58 -8.63
N VAL A 247 5.33 4.18 -9.42
CA VAL A 247 4.97 5.19 -10.41
C VAL A 247 4.17 4.57 -11.56
N SER A 248 4.60 3.41 -12.06
CA SER A 248 3.90 2.68 -13.11
C SER A 248 2.51 2.26 -12.67
N ALA A 249 2.40 1.60 -11.50
CA ALA A 249 1.13 1.21 -10.90
C ALA A 249 0.17 2.40 -10.71
N ARG A 250 0.70 3.56 -10.29
CA ARG A 250 -0.12 4.78 -10.21
C ARG A 250 -0.64 5.23 -11.56
N GLN A 251 0.19 5.19 -12.61
CA GLN A 251 -0.24 5.55 -13.95
C GLN A 251 -1.32 4.59 -14.46
N SER A 252 -1.15 3.29 -14.24
CA SER A 252 -2.12 2.25 -14.55
C SER A 252 -3.49 2.50 -13.93
N VAL A 253 -3.55 2.74 -12.62
CA VAL A 253 -4.78 3.06 -11.87
C VAL A 253 -5.43 4.36 -12.37
N VAL A 254 -4.62 5.38 -12.69
CA VAL A 254 -5.15 6.64 -13.26
C VAL A 254 -5.79 6.42 -14.63
N THR A 255 -5.14 5.62 -15.50
CA THR A 255 -5.69 5.25 -16.81
C THR A 255 -7.00 4.47 -16.65
N ALA A 256 -7.02 3.43 -15.82
CA ALA A 256 -8.23 2.63 -15.59
C ALA A 256 -9.41 3.50 -15.10
N ARG A 257 -9.16 4.43 -14.17
CA ARG A 257 -10.18 5.37 -13.71
C ARG A 257 -10.70 6.29 -14.81
N GLN A 258 -9.83 6.76 -15.69
CA GLN A 258 -10.22 7.61 -16.81
C GLN A 258 -11.13 6.86 -17.79
N ASP A 259 -10.77 5.62 -18.11
CA ASP A 259 -11.53 4.77 -19.03
C ASP A 259 -12.92 4.43 -18.44
N LEU A 260 -12.99 4.05 -17.15
CA LEU A 260 -14.25 3.84 -16.44
C LEU A 260 -15.11 5.12 -16.38
N GLY A 261 -14.48 6.28 -16.19
CA GLY A 261 -15.16 7.58 -16.22
C GLY A 261 -15.74 7.92 -17.59
N THR A 262 -15.05 7.51 -18.66
CA THR A 262 -15.51 7.69 -20.05
C THR A 262 -16.70 6.78 -20.34
N CYS A 263 -16.61 5.48 -20.05
CA CYS A 263 -17.75 4.57 -20.20
C CYS A 263 -18.98 5.06 -19.40
N ARG A 264 -18.80 5.59 -18.18
CA ARG A 264 -19.92 6.17 -17.43
C ARG A 264 -20.60 7.32 -18.19
N THR A 265 -19.83 8.15 -18.89
CA THR A 265 -20.35 9.23 -19.73
C THR A 265 -21.11 8.66 -20.94
N ASP A 266 -20.62 7.58 -21.53
CA ASP A 266 -21.30 6.88 -22.62
C ASP A 266 -22.64 6.28 -22.17
N ILE A 267 -22.70 5.68 -20.98
CA ILE A 267 -23.96 5.16 -20.41
C ILE A 267 -24.98 6.29 -20.26
N ASN A 268 -24.57 7.50 -19.86
CA ASN A 268 -25.47 8.65 -19.83
C ASN A 268 -25.89 9.11 -21.23
N THR A 269 -25.01 8.98 -22.22
CA THR A 269 -25.31 9.26 -23.62
C THR A 269 -26.36 8.28 -24.16
N ILE A 270 -26.22 6.99 -23.87
CA ILE A 270 -27.21 5.95 -24.19
C ILE A 270 -28.56 6.32 -23.56
N ARG A 271 -28.57 6.58 -22.25
CA ARG A 271 -29.78 6.95 -21.53
C ARG A 271 -30.51 8.13 -22.18
N THR A 272 -29.77 9.20 -22.47
CA THR A 272 -30.31 10.41 -23.09
C THR A 272 -30.84 10.15 -24.50
N ALA A 273 -30.13 9.36 -25.31
CA ALA A 273 -30.55 9.03 -26.68
C ALA A 273 -31.82 8.16 -26.70
N LEU A 274 -31.96 7.23 -25.75
CA LEU A 274 -33.14 6.37 -25.67
C LEU A 274 -34.32 7.00 -24.93
N GLY A 275 -34.10 8.12 -24.22
CA GLY A 275 -35.13 8.78 -23.41
C GLY A 275 -35.54 8.02 -22.15
N ILE A 276 -34.60 7.28 -21.54
CA ILE A 276 -34.80 6.48 -20.31
C ILE A 276 -34.08 7.09 -19.10
#